data_AF-A0A9E2S083-F1
#
_entry.id   AF-A0A9E2S083-F1
#
_cell.length_a   1.000
_cell.length_b   1.000
_cell.length_c   1.000
_cell.angle_alpha   90.00
_cell.angle_beta   90.00
_cell.angle_gamma   90.00
#
_symmetry.space_group_name_H-M   'P 1'
#
loop_
_entity.id
_entity.type
_entity.pdbx_description
1 polymer ?
#
loop_
_entity_poly.entity_id
_entity_poly.type
_entity_poly.pdbx_seq_one_letter_code
_entity_poly.pdbx_strand_id
1 'polypeptide(L)'
;MRGASEHRATLVTHHGKGEVIAPLLHSAGWTVDVLDRDTDALGTFSGDVERRGSSRDVAITKALLASGESAAPWFLASEGSLTRDPWGLVRDHELVVLVHAASGVTLVGEALSHDVVLVGEEVNSEWTDSRLDDLCARADLGRHPLMVVSLTHDVPARGGLARRVEVETALQEMSAPGRRLRIQSDCRAHLSASRREVIGAATRDLIR
;
A
#
# COMPACT_ATOMS: atom_id res chain seq x y z
N MET A 1 21.13 -25.50 23.31
CA MET A 1 19.82 -25.01 22.84
C MET A 1 19.78 -23.48 22.80
N ARG A 2 20.70 -22.83 22.08
CA ARG A 2 20.55 -21.43 21.63
C ARG A 2 20.16 -21.52 20.15
N GLY A 3 19.06 -20.90 19.73
CA GLY A 3 18.72 -20.91 18.29
C GLY A 3 17.24 -20.75 17.93
N ALA A 4 16.29 -20.84 18.87
CA ALA A 4 14.87 -20.66 18.54
C ALA A 4 14.35 -19.23 18.77
N SER A 5 15.11 -18.36 19.46
CA SER A 5 14.63 -17.03 19.88
C SER A 5 15.17 -15.85 19.07
N GLU A 6 16.18 -16.03 18.21
CA GLU A 6 16.87 -14.90 17.56
C GLU A 6 16.22 -14.46 16.24
N HIS A 7 15.49 -15.34 15.55
CA HIS A 7 14.85 -15.06 14.26
C HIS A 7 13.32 -15.05 14.36
N ARG A 8 12.77 -14.47 15.43
CA ARG A 8 11.33 -14.24 15.57
C ARG A 8 11.04 -12.75 15.39
N ALA A 9 10.10 -12.42 14.51
CA ALA A 9 9.68 -11.05 14.28
C ALA A 9 8.16 -10.92 14.30
N THR A 10 7.65 -9.76 14.72
CA THR A 10 6.25 -9.38 14.55
C THR A 10 6.12 -8.40 13.40
N LEU A 11 5.36 -8.77 12.36
CA LEU A 11 5.04 -7.86 11.26
C LEU A 11 3.80 -7.05 11.60
N VAL A 12 4.01 -5.76 11.88
CA VAL A 12 2.94 -4.78 12.06
C VAL A 12 2.55 -4.25 10.69
N THR A 13 1.34 -4.56 10.26
CA THR A 13 0.85 -4.12 8.95
C THR A 13 -0.66 -3.98 8.96
N HIS A 14 -1.16 -3.09 8.12
CA HIS A 14 -2.58 -3.05 7.76
C HIS A 14 -2.76 -3.54 6.32
N HIS A 15 -3.78 -4.38 6.12
CA HIS A 15 -4.21 -4.93 4.84
C HIS A 15 -3.17 -5.72 4.02
N GLY A 16 -3.22 -7.06 4.09
CA GLY A 16 -2.71 -7.98 3.05
C GLY A 16 -1.20 -8.05 2.79
N LYS A 17 -0.39 -7.10 3.29
CA LYS A 17 1.07 -7.08 3.02
C LYS A 17 1.82 -8.27 3.65
N GLY A 18 1.24 -8.86 4.70
CA GLY A 18 1.75 -10.09 5.32
C GLY A 18 1.85 -11.26 4.36
N GLU A 19 0.98 -11.32 3.34
CA GLU A 19 1.02 -12.37 2.30
C GLU A 19 2.28 -12.30 1.42
N VAL A 20 2.93 -11.14 1.34
CA VAL A 20 4.15 -10.95 0.55
C VAL A 20 5.39 -11.09 1.43
N ILE A 21 5.39 -10.41 2.58
CA ILE A 21 6.59 -10.28 3.42
C ILE A 21 6.86 -11.58 4.20
N ALA A 22 5.85 -12.17 4.84
CA ALA A 22 6.06 -13.30 5.74
C ALA A 22 6.62 -14.55 5.05
N PRO A 23 6.15 -14.98 3.86
CA PRO A 23 6.72 -16.13 3.16
C PRO A 23 8.20 -15.95 2.79
N LEU A 24 8.61 -14.74 2.42
CA LEU A 24 10.01 -14.44 2.09
C LEU A 24 10.91 -14.52 3.31
N LEU A 25 10.48 -13.96 4.45
CA LEU A 25 11.21 -14.07 5.71
C LEU A 25 11.27 -15.51 6.23
N HIS A 26 10.18 -16.27 6.10
CA HIS A 26 10.15 -17.71 6.41
C HIS A 26 11.20 -18.48 5.59
N SER A 27 11.34 -18.18 4.30
CA SER A 27 12.36 -18.80 3.45
C SER A 27 13.80 -18.47 3.88
N ALA A 28 13.99 -17.35 4.58
CA ALA A 28 15.27 -16.94 5.19
C ALA A 28 15.45 -17.45 6.63
N GLY A 29 14.58 -18.34 7.12
CA GLY A 29 14.70 -18.95 8.45
C GLY A 29 14.08 -18.14 9.60
N TRP A 30 13.31 -17.09 9.31
CA TRP A 30 12.56 -16.35 10.32
C TRP A 30 11.22 -17.01 10.63
N THR A 31 10.69 -16.76 11.82
CA THR A 31 9.28 -16.98 12.16
C THR A 31 8.63 -15.61 12.28
N VAL A 32 7.59 -15.35 11.49
CA VAL A 32 6.91 -14.05 11.43
C VAL A 32 5.48 -14.16 11.92
N ASP A 33 5.20 -13.51 13.04
CA ASP A 33 3.84 -13.34 13.56
C ASP A 33 3.24 -12.07 12.94
N VAL A 34 2.18 -12.20 12.14
CA VAL A 34 1.53 -11.05 11.50
C VAL A 34 0.51 -10.45 12.46
N LEU A 35 0.66 -9.18 12.77
CA LEU A 35 -0.25 -8.41 13.61
C LEU A 35 -0.94 -7.33 12.77
N ASP A 36 -2.25 -7.52 12.57
CA ASP A 36 -3.07 -6.49 11.92
C ASP A 36 -3.29 -5.34 12.88
N ARG A 37 -2.79 -4.16 12.50
CA ARG A 37 -3.00 -2.91 13.23
C ARG A 37 -3.41 -1.85 12.24
N ASP A 38 -4.45 -1.11 12.59
CA ASP A 38 -4.78 0.12 11.88
C ASP A 38 -3.62 1.11 12.07
N THR A 39 -2.93 1.39 10.98
CA THR A 39 -1.80 2.32 10.93
C THR A 39 -2.16 3.61 10.21
N ASP A 40 -3.42 3.80 9.85
CA ASP A 40 -3.87 4.93 9.03
C ASP A 40 -3.65 6.27 9.74
N ALA A 41 -3.59 6.26 11.07
CA ALA A 41 -3.17 7.40 11.89
C ALA A 41 -1.75 7.92 11.59
N LEU A 42 -0.89 7.11 10.95
CA LEU A 42 0.47 7.48 10.53
C LEU A 42 0.52 8.04 9.09
N GLY A 43 -0.60 8.02 8.39
CA GLY A 43 -0.76 8.51 7.01
C GLY A 43 -1.42 7.47 6.10
N THR A 44 -2.23 7.92 5.14
CA THR A 44 -2.93 7.04 4.19
C THR A 44 -2.55 7.33 2.74
N PHE A 45 -2.57 6.29 1.91
CA PHE A 45 -2.38 6.44 0.45
C PHE A 45 -3.53 7.14 -0.26
N SER A 46 -4.72 7.17 0.35
CA SER A 46 -5.88 7.93 -0.15
C SER A 46 -5.75 9.44 0.04
N GLY A 47 -4.83 9.89 0.91
CA GLY A 47 -4.63 11.30 1.23
C GLY A 47 -5.52 11.83 2.36
N ASP A 48 -6.32 10.97 2.99
CA ASP A 48 -7.20 11.35 4.11
C ASP A 48 -6.40 11.75 5.36
N VAL A 49 -5.25 11.09 5.60
CA VAL A 49 -4.33 11.42 6.70
C VAL A 49 -2.96 11.73 6.13
N GLU A 50 -2.45 12.93 6.44
CA GLU A 50 -1.12 13.35 6.01
C GLU A 50 -0.02 12.61 6.79
N ARG A 51 0.95 12.06 6.05
CA ARG A 51 2.13 11.41 6.61
C ARG A 51 3.07 12.44 7.24
N ARG A 52 3.44 12.25 8.51
CA ARG A 52 4.39 13.11 9.23
C ARG A 52 5.78 12.44 9.33
N GLY A 53 6.81 13.08 8.78
CA GLY A 53 8.20 12.58 8.80
C GLY A 53 8.63 11.93 7.48
N SER A 54 9.75 11.21 7.47
CA SER A 54 10.19 10.45 6.29
C SER A 54 9.48 9.09 6.21
N SER A 55 9.42 8.45 5.03
CA SER A 55 8.84 7.10 4.90
C SER A 55 9.55 6.09 5.79
N ARG A 56 10.87 6.25 5.99
CA ARG A 56 11.66 5.41 6.89
C ARG A 56 11.25 5.60 8.34
N ASP A 57 11.13 6.84 8.81
CA ASP A 57 10.75 7.13 10.21
C ASP A 57 9.36 6.56 10.51
N VAL A 58 8.42 6.74 9.57
CA VAL A 58 7.06 6.22 9.68
C VAL A 58 7.06 4.69 9.71
N ALA A 59 7.85 4.02 8.86
CA ALA A 59 7.99 2.58 8.89
C ALA A 59 8.54 2.08 10.24
N ILE A 60 9.54 2.76 10.81
CA ILE A 60 10.11 2.42 12.11
C ILE A 60 9.08 2.62 13.23
N THR A 61 8.39 3.78 13.26
CA THR A 61 7.32 4.04 14.22
C THR A 61 6.24 2.97 14.12
N LYS A 62 5.85 2.60 12.89
CA LYS A 62 4.87 1.54 12.62
C LYS A 62 5.31 0.19 13.18
N ALA A 63 6.55 -0.24 12.92
CA ALA A 63 7.09 -1.49 13.44
C ALA A 63 7.03 -1.52 14.98
N LEU A 64 7.34 -0.40 15.63
CA LEU A 64 7.40 -0.30 17.08
C LEU A 64 6.03 -0.11 17.77
N LEU A 65 4.92 0.10 17.04
CA LEU A 65 3.59 0.25 17.65
C LEU A 65 3.19 -0.95 18.54
N ALA A 66 3.67 -2.14 18.19
CA ALA A 66 3.35 -3.37 18.90
C ALA A 66 4.46 -3.85 19.85
N SER A 67 5.50 -3.03 20.09
CA SER A 67 6.66 -3.46 20.87
C SER A 67 6.35 -3.80 22.33
N GLY A 68 5.23 -3.30 22.86
CA GLY A 68 4.74 -3.64 24.21
C GLY A 68 3.79 -4.84 24.27
N GLU A 69 3.41 -5.42 23.14
CA GLU A 69 2.38 -6.46 23.04
C GLU A 69 2.92 -7.81 22.55
N SER A 70 4.06 -7.79 21.88
CA SER A 70 4.74 -8.99 21.38
C SER A 70 5.94 -9.35 22.24
N ALA A 71 6.13 -10.67 22.43
CA ALA A 71 7.35 -11.21 23.03
C ALA A 71 8.51 -11.36 22.02
N ALA A 72 8.30 -11.02 20.74
CA ALA A 72 9.34 -11.05 19.72
C ALA A 72 10.37 -9.92 19.96
N PRO A 73 11.67 -10.19 19.78
CA PRO A 73 12.69 -9.14 19.90
C PRO A 73 12.74 -8.21 18.68
N TRP A 74 12.22 -8.67 17.54
CA TRP A 74 12.23 -7.96 16.27
C TRP A 74 10.84 -7.58 15.79
N PHE A 75 10.76 -6.43 15.13
CA PHE A 75 9.52 -5.86 14.60
C PHE A 75 9.71 -5.45 13.15
N LEU A 76 8.77 -5.86 12.30
CA LEU A 76 8.74 -5.58 10.88
C LEU A 76 7.61 -4.59 10.57
N ALA A 77 7.85 -3.71 9.61
CA ALA A 77 6.80 -2.93 8.97
C ALA A 77 7.21 -2.55 7.55
N SER A 78 6.25 -2.17 6.74
CA SER A 78 6.51 -1.60 5.42
C SER A 78 5.85 -0.24 5.24
N GLU A 79 6.48 0.59 4.42
CA GLU A 79 5.97 1.88 4.00
C GLU A 79 6.35 2.14 2.54
N GLY A 80 5.45 2.77 1.79
CA GLY A 80 5.67 3.07 0.39
C GLY A 80 5.51 4.54 0.08
N SER A 81 5.98 4.95 -1.09
CA SER A 81 5.72 6.28 -1.62
C SER A 81 5.60 6.24 -3.13
N LEU A 82 4.53 6.87 -3.62
CA LEU A 82 4.32 7.10 -5.05
C LEU A 82 4.64 8.56 -5.33
N THR A 83 5.63 8.80 -6.18
CA THR A 83 6.09 10.14 -6.55
C THR A 83 6.27 10.22 -8.05
N ARG A 84 6.48 11.42 -8.60
CA ARG A 84 6.96 11.57 -9.98
C ARG A 84 8.43 11.90 -9.97
N ASP A 85 9.18 11.27 -10.86
CA ASP A 85 10.57 11.64 -11.10
C ASP A 85 10.66 12.92 -11.95
N PRO A 86 11.86 13.50 -12.16
CA PRO A 86 12.03 14.71 -12.98
C PRO A 86 11.58 14.55 -14.45
N TRP A 87 11.45 13.33 -14.95
CA TRP A 87 10.94 13.03 -16.29
C TRP A 87 9.42 12.81 -16.32
N GLY A 88 8.76 12.92 -15.17
CA GLY A 88 7.31 12.78 -15.02
C GLY A 88 6.83 11.34 -14.89
N LEU A 89 7.73 10.35 -14.86
CA LEU A 89 7.37 8.95 -14.66
C LEU A 89 6.95 8.72 -13.21
N VAL A 90 5.95 7.85 -13.01
CA VAL A 90 5.56 7.48 -11.65
C VAL A 90 6.62 6.55 -11.09
N ARG A 91 7.11 6.87 -9.90
CA ARG A 91 8.06 6.10 -9.14
C ARG A 91 7.35 5.52 -7.92
N ASP A 92 7.30 4.20 -7.86
CA ASP A 92 6.99 3.44 -6.66
C ASP A 92 8.28 3.16 -5.89
N HIS A 93 8.33 3.58 -4.64
CA HIS A 93 9.45 3.32 -3.73
C HIS A 93 8.90 2.68 -2.46
N GLU A 94 9.25 1.41 -2.24
CA GLU A 94 8.80 0.61 -1.12
C GLU A 94 9.96 0.34 -0.15
N LEU A 95 9.68 0.45 1.13
CA LEU A 95 10.59 0.16 2.23
C LEU A 95 10.02 -0.98 3.08
N VAL A 96 10.89 -1.89 3.52
CA VAL A 96 10.61 -2.84 4.60
C VAL A 96 11.68 -2.67 5.66
N VAL A 97 11.26 -2.40 6.89
CA VAL A 97 12.17 -2.21 8.03
C VAL A 97 12.07 -3.38 8.99
N LEU A 98 13.20 -3.76 9.57
CA LEU A 98 13.32 -4.74 10.64
C LEU A 98 14.05 -4.09 11.82
N VAL A 99 13.34 -3.94 12.94
CA VAL A 99 13.80 -3.17 14.11
C VAL A 99 13.93 -4.10 15.31
N HIS A 100 15.10 -4.12 15.95
CA HIS A 100 15.29 -4.79 17.23
C HIS A 100 14.91 -3.83 18.36
N ALA A 101 13.82 -4.13 19.08
CA ALA A 101 13.24 -3.18 20.03
C ALA A 101 14.19 -2.78 21.17
N ALA A 102 15.00 -3.72 21.68
CA ALA A 102 15.86 -3.46 22.84
C ALA A 102 17.15 -2.72 22.50
N SER A 103 17.70 -2.90 21.29
CA SER A 103 18.97 -2.26 20.89
C SER A 103 18.78 -1.06 19.97
N GLY A 104 17.58 -0.87 19.40
CA GLY A 104 17.31 0.15 18.40
C GLY A 104 17.94 -0.13 17.02
N VAL A 105 18.60 -1.28 16.85
CA VAL A 105 19.18 -1.68 15.56
C VAL A 105 18.06 -1.77 14.53
N THR A 106 18.24 -1.06 13.42
CA THR A 106 17.27 -1.02 12.32
C THR A 106 17.95 -1.42 11.02
N LEU A 107 17.44 -2.48 10.40
CA LEU A 107 17.74 -2.87 9.04
C LEU A 107 16.64 -2.35 8.12
N VAL A 108 17.01 -1.95 6.91
CA VAL A 108 16.09 -1.40 5.90
C VAL A 108 16.41 -2.10 4.59
N GLY A 109 15.40 -2.70 3.98
CA GLY A 109 15.43 -3.09 2.58
C GLY A 109 14.55 -2.16 1.77
N GLU A 110 15.00 -1.83 0.57
CA GLU A 110 14.31 -0.89 -0.30
C GLU A 110 14.25 -1.38 -1.75
N ALA A 111 13.20 -0.97 -2.46
CA ALA A 111 13.08 -1.24 -3.88
C ALA A 111 12.33 -0.11 -4.59
N LEU A 112 12.67 0.08 -5.86
CA LEU A 112 12.13 1.13 -6.70
C LEU A 112 11.66 0.54 -8.03
N SER A 113 10.48 0.94 -8.49
CA SER A 113 9.95 0.60 -9.82
C SER A 113 9.21 1.77 -10.46
N HIS A 114 9.06 1.71 -11.78
CA HIS A 114 8.22 2.61 -12.57
C HIS A 114 7.03 1.89 -13.21
N ASP A 115 6.79 0.62 -12.85
CA ASP A 115 5.74 -0.21 -13.45
C ASP A 115 4.34 0.13 -12.93
N VAL A 116 4.25 0.93 -11.87
CA VAL A 116 2.98 1.37 -11.30
C VAL A 116 2.27 2.36 -12.25
N VAL A 117 0.99 2.11 -12.47
CA VAL A 117 0.15 2.96 -13.31
C VAL A 117 -0.76 3.83 -12.46
N LEU A 118 -0.64 5.15 -12.64
CA LEU A 118 -1.52 6.14 -12.00
C LEU A 118 -2.37 6.87 -13.03
N VAL A 119 -3.67 6.70 -12.93
CA VAL A 119 -4.67 7.44 -13.69
C VAL A 119 -5.63 8.15 -12.74
N GLY A 120 -6.27 9.22 -13.22
CA GLY A 120 -7.38 9.80 -12.51
C GLY A 120 -8.08 10.90 -13.30
N GLU A 121 -9.40 10.79 -13.39
CA GLU A 121 -10.26 11.69 -14.15
C GLU A 121 -11.53 12.03 -13.37
N GLU A 122 -11.93 13.30 -13.42
CA GLU A 122 -13.22 13.71 -12.89
C GLU A 122 -14.35 13.30 -13.84
N VAL A 123 -15.45 12.85 -13.26
CA VAL A 123 -16.67 12.50 -13.98
C VAL A 123 -17.45 13.78 -14.23
N ASN A 124 -17.70 14.10 -15.50
CA ASN A 124 -18.39 15.32 -15.92
C ASN A 124 -19.55 14.98 -16.89
N SER A 125 -20.20 16.01 -17.45
CA SER A 125 -21.30 15.84 -18.41
C SER A 125 -20.90 15.17 -19.73
N GLU A 126 -19.60 15.07 -20.03
CA GLU A 126 -19.06 14.39 -21.21
C GLU A 126 -18.59 12.96 -20.90
N TRP A 127 -18.93 12.44 -19.71
CA TRP A 127 -18.61 11.07 -19.35
C TRP A 127 -19.40 10.10 -20.24
N THR A 128 -18.71 9.15 -20.85
CA THR A 128 -19.28 8.17 -21.77
C THR A 128 -18.70 6.80 -21.49
N ASP A 129 -19.37 5.75 -21.95
CA ASP A 129 -18.85 4.38 -21.89
C ASP A 129 -17.45 4.32 -22.51
N SER A 130 -17.24 4.91 -23.70
CA SER A 130 -15.93 4.92 -24.36
C SER A 130 -14.81 5.56 -23.53
N ARG A 131 -15.10 6.59 -22.71
CA ARG A 131 -14.09 7.16 -21.80
C ARG A 131 -13.79 6.22 -20.63
N LEU A 132 -14.79 5.46 -20.17
CA LEU A 132 -14.58 4.42 -19.16
C LEU A 132 -13.70 3.29 -19.72
N ASP A 133 -13.93 2.83 -20.95
CA ASP A 133 -13.06 1.83 -21.63
C ASP A 133 -11.61 2.31 -21.68
N ASP A 134 -11.39 3.53 -22.16
CA ASP A 134 -10.06 4.13 -22.29
C ASP A 134 -9.37 4.24 -20.94
N LEU A 135 -10.07 4.72 -19.91
CA LEU A 135 -9.52 4.83 -18.56
C LEU A 135 -9.17 3.45 -18.00
N CYS A 136 -10.03 2.45 -18.15
CA CYS A 136 -9.77 1.08 -17.70
C CYS A 136 -8.57 0.45 -18.44
N ALA A 137 -8.42 0.71 -19.74
CA ALA A 137 -7.28 0.24 -20.52
C ALA A 137 -5.97 0.93 -20.07
N ARG A 138 -5.99 2.26 -19.93
CA ARG A 138 -4.84 3.04 -19.44
C ARG A 138 -4.44 2.70 -18.03
N ALA A 139 -5.39 2.29 -17.18
CA ALA A 139 -5.13 1.85 -15.82
C ALA A 139 -4.44 0.48 -15.76
N ASP A 140 -4.49 -0.35 -16.82
CA ASP A 140 -4.19 -1.77 -16.70
C ASP A 140 -5.00 -2.39 -15.54
N LEU A 141 -6.33 -2.25 -15.62
CA LEU A 141 -7.27 -2.40 -14.51
C LEU A 141 -7.12 -3.72 -13.71
N GLY A 142 -6.69 -4.80 -14.37
CA GLY A 142 -6.46 -6.08 -13.72
C GLY A 142 -5.25 -6.09 -12.77
N ARG A 143 -4.23 -5.27 -13.03
CA ARG A 143 -3.04 -5.12 -12.16
C ARG A 143 -3.11 -3.87 -11.28
N HIS A 144 -3.84 -2.84 -11.70
CA HIS A 144 -4.04 -1.60 -10.94
C HIS A 144 -5.54 -1.27 -10.84
N PRO A 145 -6.21 -1.76 -9.77
CA PRO A 145 -7.60 -1.45 -9.53
C PRO A 145 -7.84 0.05 -9.40
N LEU A 146 -9.06 0.47 -9.74
CA LEU A 146 -9.52 1.84 -9.58
C LEU A 146 -10.38 1.99 -8.32
N MET A 147 -10.62 3.25 -7.96
CA MET A 147 -11.61 3.66 -6.98
C MET A 147 -12.41 4.85 -7.49
N VAL A 148 -13.67 4.94 -7.07
CA VAL A 148 -14.53 6.10 -7.26
C VAL A 148 -14.58 6.87 -5.95
N VAL A 149 -14.23 8.16 -6.00
CA VAL A 149 -14.25 9.08 -4.87
C VAL A 149 -15.28 10.18 -5.11
N SER A 150 -16.01 10.55 -4.05
CA SER A 150 -16.84 11.74 -4.07
C SER A 150 -16.00 12.96 -3.72
N LEU A 151 -15.88 13.91 -4.65
CA LEU A 151 -15.18 15.17 -4.41
C LEU A 151 -15.95 16.10 -3.46
N THR A 152 -17.23 15.84 -3.24
CA THR A 152 -18.04 16.51 -2.21
C THR A 152 -17.87 15.86 -0.83
N HIS A 153 -17.17 14.72 -0.72
CA HIS A 153 -16.89 14.00 0.53
C HIS A 153 -18.16 13.65 1.34
N ASP A 154 -19.29 13.53 0.67
CA ASP A 154 -20.61 13.24 1.26
C ASP A 154 -20.93 11.74 1.31
N VAL A 155 -20.16 10.92 0.61
CA VAL A 155 -20.24 9.46 0.64
C VAL A 155 -18.84 8.85 0.68
N PRO A 156 -18.64 7.70 1.34
CA PRO A 156 -17.36 7.00 1.34
C PRO A 156 -16.91 6.60 -0.07
N ALA A 157 -15.61 6.57 -0.29
CA ALA A 157 -15.05 6.08 -1.54
C ALA A 157 -15.35 4.58 -1.75
N ARG A 158 -15.50 4.17 -3.01
CA ARG A 158 -15.62 2.77 -3.43
C ARG A 158 -14.33 2.37 -4.14
N GLY A 159 -13.51 1.53 -3.52
CA GLY A 159 -12.22 1.09 -4.07
C GLY A 159 -12.14 -0.41 -4.33
N GLY A 160 -10.99 -0.86 -4.84
CA GLY A 160 -10.75 -2.25 -5.23
C GLY A 160 -11.49 -2.69 -6.49
N LEU A 161 -11.78 -1.75 -7.39
CA LEU A 161 -12.54 -2.00 -8.61
C LEU A 161 -11.57 -2.47 -9.70
N ALA A 162 -11.48 -3.79 -9.89
CA ALA A 162 -10.55 -4.46 -10.80
C ALA A 162 -11.21 -4.87 -12.13
N ARG A 163 -12.52 -4.63 -12.29
CA ARG A 163 -13.27 -4.90 -13.52
C ARG A 163 -14.09 -3.70 -13.93
N ARG A 164 -14.21 -3.47 -15.23
CA ARG A 164 -14.96 -2.35 -15.82
C ARG A 164 -16.39 -2.24 -15.26
N VAL A 165 -17.10 -3.36 -15.14
CA VAL A 165 -18.46 -3.42 -14.58
C VAL A 165 -18.52 -2.98 -13.11
N GLU A 166 -17.47 -3.21 -12.32
CA GLU A 166 -17.42 -2.76 -10.92
C GLU A 166 -17.28 -1.24 -10.83
N VAL A 167 -16.47 -0.64 -11.71
CA VAL A 167 -16.32 0.81 -11.83
C VAL A 167 -17.63 1.46 -12.24
N GLU A 168 -18.29 0.90 -13.26
CA GLU A 168 -19.59 1.37 -13.73
C GLU A 168 -20.66 1.30 -12.63
N THR A 169 -20.74 0.17 -11.93
CA THR A 169 -21.69 0.00 -10.82
C THR A 169 -21.43 1.02 -9.72
N ALA A 170 -20.16 1.25 -9.33
CA ALA A 170 -19.81 2.24 -8.33
C ALA A 170 -20.21 3.67 -8.77
N LEU A 171 -20.03 4.03 -10.04
CA LEU A 171 -20.46 5.32 -10.57
C LEU A 171 -21.98 5.49 -10.50
N GLN A 172 -22.74 4.46 -10.87
CA GLN A 172 -24.20 4.48 -10.83
C GLN A 172 -24.72 4.62 -9.40
N GLU A 173 -24.19 3.82 -8.47
CA GLU A 173 -24.56 3.86 -7.04
C GLU A 173 -24.20 5.20 -6.38
N MET A 174 -23.04 5.76 -6.74
CA MET A 174 -22.56 7.00 -6.16
C MET A 174 -23.11 8.23 -6.88
N SER A 175 -23.80 8.12 -8.01
CA SER A 175 -24.32 9.28 -8.73
C SER A 175 -25.47 9.95 -7.97
N ALA A 176 -25.43 11.28 -7.84
CA ALA A 176 -26.53 12.07 -7.29
C ALA A 176 -26.50 13.50 -7.83
N PRO A 177 -27.65 14.22 -7.86
CA PRO A 177 -27.69 15.63 -8.27
C PRO A 177 -26.69 16.48 -7.49
N GLY A 178 -25.85 17.24 -8.21
CA GLY A 178 -24.85 18.12 -7.62
C GLY A 178 -23.59 17.43 -7.06
N ARG A 179 -23.55 16.10 -7.02
CA ARG A 179 -22.37 15.35 -6.58
C ARG A 179 -21.34 15.28 -7.69
N ARG A 180 -20.09 15.59 -7.34
CA ARG A 180 -18.93 15.46 -8.24
C ARG A 180 -18.16 14.20 -7.88
N LEU A 181 -17.93 13.34 -8.87
CA LEU A 181 -17.17 12.10 -8.70
C LEU A 181 -15.84 12.19 -9.43
N ARG A 182 -14.85 11.44 -8.96
CA ARG A 182 -13.59 11.21 -9.64
C ARG A 182 -13.27 9.72 -9.62
N ILE A 183 -12.81 9.20 -10.74
CA ILE A 183 -12.24 7.86 -10.83
C ILE A 183 -10.73 8.03 -10.74
N GLN A 184 -10.06 7.23 -9.92
CA GLN A 184 -8.60 7.29 -9.78
C GLN A 184 -8.02 5.92 -9.44
N SER A 185 -6.72 5.74 -9.64
CA SER A 185 -6.01 4.54 -9.20
C SER A 185 -6.19 4.31 -7.70
N ASP A 186 -6.51 3.07 -7.33
CA ASP A 186 -6.52 2.64 -5.95
C ASP A 186 -5.11 2.19 -5.56
N CYS A 187 -4.38 3.12 -4.96
CA CYS A 187 -2.97 2.92 -4.66
C CYS A 187 -2.73 1.98 -3.48
N ARG A 188 -3.74 1.38 -2.84
CA ARG A 188 -3.51 0.53 -1.66
C ARG A 188 -2.73 -0.72 -2.05
N ALA A 189 -1.58 -0.94 -1.40
CA ALA A 189 -0.60 -1.95 -1.81
C ALA A 189 -1.15 -3.38 -1.94
N HIS A 190 -2.14 -3.78 -1.13
CA HIS A 190 -2.73 -5.12 -1.21
C HIS A 190 -3.57 -5.33 -2.48
N LEU A 191 -4.02 -4.26 -3.13
CA LEU A 191 -4.83 -4.27 -4.34
C LEU A 191 -3.97 -4.10 -5.61
N SER A 192 -2.79 -3.50 -5.50
CA SER A 192 -1.90 -3.25 -6.64
C SER A 192 -0.86 -4.36 -6.79
N ALA A 193 -0.97 -5.15 -7.86
CA ALA A 193 -0.06 -6.27 -8.13
C ALA A 193 1.40 -5.80 -8.32
N SER A 194 1.61 -4.71 -9.06
CA SER A 194 2.93 -4.12 -9.27
C SER A 194 3.58 -3.67 -7.96
N ARG A 195 2.84 -2.98 -7.08
CA ARG A 195 3.35 -2.60 -5.75
C ARG A 195 3.72 -3.81 -4.89
N ARG A 196 2.92 -4.90 -4.93
CA ARG A 196 3.25 -6.15 -4.21
C ARG A 196 4.58 -6.74 -4.68
N GLU A 197 4.87 -6.67 -5.97
CA GLU A 197 6.15 -7.12 -6.53
C GLU A 197 7.32 -6.30 -5.97
N VAL A 198 7.16 -4.97 -5.88
CA VAL A 198 8.17 -4.04 -5.32
C VAL A 198 8.36 -4.26 -3.82
N ILE A 199 7.29 -4.46 -3.04
CA ILE A 199 7.39 -4.85 -1.62
C ILE A 199 8.17 -6.16 -1.48
N GLY A 200 7.91 -7.13 -2.36
CA GLY A 200 8.66 -8.39 -2.38
C GLY A 200 10.15 -8.19 -2.70
N ALA A 201 10.48 -7.26 -3.59
CA ALA A 201 11.86 -6.89 -3.89
C ALA A 201 12.55 -6.20 -2.70
N ALA A 202 11.89 -5.24 -2.05
CA ALA A 202 12.40 -4.59 -0.84
C ALA A 202 12.60 -5.60 0.31
N THR A 203 11.71 -6.57 0.43
CA THR A 203 11.83 -7.66 1.40
C THR A 203 13.04 -8.55 1.12
N ARG A 204 13.32 -8.85 -0.16
CA ARG A 204 14.51 -9.62 -0.57
C ARG A 204 15.81 -8.86 -0.33
N ASP A 205 15.79 -7.55 -0.54
CA ASP A 205 16.92 -6.68 -0.24
C ASP A 205 17.23 -6.67 1.26
N LEU A 206 16.19 -6.61 2.11
CA LEU A 206 16.33 -6.65 3.57
C LEU A 206 17.02 -7.91 4.11
N ILE A 207 16.80 -9.07 3.49
CA ILE A 207 17.28 -10.39 3.96
C ILE A 207 18.55 -10.86 3.24
N ARG A 208 19.19 -9.98 2.46
CA ARG A 208 20.38 -10.29 1.66
C ARG A 208 21.65 -10.41 2.48
#